data_AF-A0A1F5X2I2-F1
#
_entry.id   AF-A0A1F5X2I2-F1
#
_cell.length_a   1.000
_cell.length_b   1.000
_cell.length_c   1.000
_cell.angle_alpha   90.00
_cell.angle_beta   90.00
_cell.angle_gamma   90.00
#
_symmetry.space_group_name_H-M   'P 1'
#
loop_
_entity.id
_entity.type
_entity.pdbx_description
1 polymer ?
#
loop_
_entity_poly.entity_id
_entity_poly.type
_entity_poly.pdbx_seq_one_letter_code
_entity_poly.pdbx_strand_id
1 'polypeptide(L)'
;MEAVKLTLILTFTLFMASCLRLAQLNNDFNEARNLFEYLDERLLDNDGVILVGGKINFFVIRSTSEPKINIYPTFWGSVFSLGEEATIQFAISRSTVEKRSAKCKISRDYSVSCSVAKNIELLPREAVAKLFDLLKNAKNGGVVLKRPGVII
;
A
#
# COMPACT_ATOMS: atom_id res chain seq x y z
N MET A 1 -12.59 -4.73 -52.34
CA MET A 1 -11.89 -5.82 -51.60
C MET A 1 -10.88 -5.29 -50.57
N GLU A 2 -10.33 -4.08 -50.74
CA GLU A 2 -9.39 -3.47 -49.77
C GLU A 2 -10.04 -3.04 -48.44
N ALA A 3 -11.26 -2.51 -48.48
CA ALA A 3 -11.98 -2.07 -47.28
C ALA A 3 -12.20 -3.21 -46.26
N VAL A 4 -12.45 -4.44 -46.73
CA VAL A 4 -12.66 -5.62 -45.86
C VAL A 4 -11.37 -6.02 -45.15
N LYS A 5 -10.22 -5.95 -45.84
CA LYS A 5 -8.90 -6.23 -45.23
C LYS A 5 -8.56 -5.20 -44.16
N LEU A 6 -8.83 -3.92 -44.43
CA LEU A 6 -8.54 -2.84 -43.49
C LEU A 6 -9.37 -2.97 -42.20
N THR A 7 -10.67 -3.28 -42.33
CA THR A 7 -11.55 -3.49 -41.17
C THR A 7 -11.11 -4.68 -40.32
N LEU A 8 -10.66 -5.79 -40.94
CA LEU A 8 -10.20 -6.99 -40.24
C LEU A 8 -8.92 -6.74 -39.42
N ILE A 9 -7.99 -5.96 -39.98
CA ILE A 9 -6.73 -5.59 -39.29
C ILE A 9 -7.04 -4.66 -38.12
N LEU A 10 -7.96 -3.70 -38.30
CA LEU A 10 -8.33 -2.76 -37.24
C LEU A 10 -9.02 -3.46 -36.07
N THR A 11 -9.96 -4.37 -36.33
CA THR A 11 -10.64 -5.13 -35.26
C THR A 11 -9.68 -6.06 -34.54
N PHE A 12 -8.76 -6.71 -35.25
CA PHE A 12 -7.75 -7.56 -34.63
C PHE A 12 -6.80 -6.76 -33.72
N THR A 13 -6.32 -5.60 -34.18
CA THR A 13 -5.46 -4.71 -33.37
C THR A 13 -6.17 -4.15 -32.14
N LEU A 14 -7.43 -3.73 -32.27
CA LEU A 14 -8.26 -3.29 -31.14
C LEU A 14 -8.51 -4.42 -30.12
N PHE A 15 -8.75 -5.65 -30.60
CA PHE A 15 -8.92 -6.82 -29.74
C PHE A 15 -7.63 -7.12 -28.97
N MET A 16 -6.49 -7.18 -29.65
CA MET A 16 -5.19 -7.43 -29.01
C MET A 16 -4.85 -6.33 -28.00
N ALA A 17 -5.08 -5.06 -28.31
CA ALA A 17 -4.87 -3.96 -27.37
C ALA A 17 -5.75 -4.08 -26.11
N SER A 18 -6.98 -4.57 -26.25
CA SER A 18 -7.90 -4.83 -25.14
C SER A 18 -7.42 -5.99 -24.27
N CYS A 19 -6.96 -7.08 -24.89
CA CYS A 19 -6.36 -8.23 -24.18
C CYS A 19 -5.09 -7.84 -23.43
N LEU A 20 -4.21 -7.03 -24.03
CA LEU A 20 -3.03 -6.51 -23.34
C LEU A 20 -3.40 -5.64 -22.13
N ARG A 21 -4.40 -4.76 -22.26
CA ARG A 21 -4.90 -3.96 -21.12
C ARG A 21 -5.47 -4.83 -20.01
N LEU A 22 -6.25 -5.86 -20.33
CA LEU A 22 -6.79 -6.81 -19.35
C LEU A 22 -5.67 -7.58 -18.64
N ALA A 23 -4.67 -8.06 -19.38
CA ALA A 23 -3.52 -8.75 -18.82
C ALA A 23 -2.70 -7.84 -17.89
N GLN A 24 -2.53 -6.57 -18.27
CA GLN A 24 -1.86 -5.57 -17.44
C GLN A 24 -2.65 -5.29 -16.15
N LEU A 25 -3.95 -5.04 -16.26
CA LEU A 25 -4.82 -4.81 -15.11
C LEU A 25 -4.81 -6.01 -14.13
N ASN A 26 -4.83 -7.23 -14.66
CA ASN A 26 -4.78 -8.46 -13.86
C ASN A 26 -3.46 -8.62 -13.10
N ASN A 27 -2.34 -8.23 -13.72
CA ASN A 27 -1.03 -8.25 -13.07
C ASN A 27 -0.93 -7.20 -11.96
N ASP A 28 -1.50 -6.01 -12.16
CA ASP A 28 -1.50 -4.93 -11.18
C ASP A 28 -2.30 -5.34 -9.92
N PHE A 29 -3.43 -6.03 -10.11
CA PHE A 29 -4.21 -6.62 -9.01
C PHE A 29 -3.41 -7.66 -8.22
N ASN A 30 -2.62 -8.49 -8.90
CA ASN A 30 -1.81 -9.51 -8.25
C ASN A 30 -0.72 -8.92 -7.35
N GLU A 31 -0.02 -7.86 -7.79
CA GLU A 31 1.00 -7.23 -6.95
C GLU A 31 0.40 -6.57 -5.71
N ALA A 32 -0.72 -5.84 -5.86
CA ALA A 32 -1.42 -5.23 -4.73
C ALA A 32 -1.90 -6.29 -3.73
N ARG A 33 -2.47 -7.39 -4.22
CA ARG A 33 -2.91 -8.53 -3.38
C ARG A 33 -1.74 -9.15 -2.62
N ASN A 34 -0.64 -9.47 -3.31
CA ASN A 34 0.53 -10.09 -2.69
C ASN A 34 1.12 -9.19 -1.59
N LEU A 35 1.20 -7.89 -1.83
CA LEU A 35 1.63 -6.92 -0.82
C LEU A 35 0.67 -6.87 0.36
N PHE A 36 -0.65 -6.84 0.11
CA PHE A 36 -1.66 -6.86 1.16
C PHE A 36 -1.51 -8.09 2.05
N GLU A 37 -1.48 -9.29 1.45
CA GLU A 37 -1.40 -10.56 2.17
C GLU A 37 -0.12 -10.68 2.99
N TYR A 38 1.02 -10.26 2.44
CA TYR A 38 2.28 -10.20 3.18
C TYR A 38 2.20 -9.29 4.42
N LEU A 39 1.59 -8.11 4.29
CA LEU A 39 1.44 -7.20 5.42
C LEU A 39 0.41 -7.69 6.44
N ASP A 40 -0.66 -8.33 5.96
CA ASP A 40 -1.70 -8.94 6.77
C ASP A 40 -1.10 -10.02 7.70
N GLU A 41 -0.26 -10.89 7.12
CA GLU A 41 0.51 -11.89 7.86
C GLU A 41 1.53 -11.27 8.82
N ARG A 42 2.23 -10.19 8.41
CA ARG A 42 3.20 -9.51 9.29
C ARG A 42 2.54 -8.84 10.49
N LEU A 43 1.31 -8.37 10.34
CA LEU A 43 0.54 -7.78 11.43
C LEU A 43 0.00 -8.86 12.38
N LEU A 44 -0.35 -10.05 11.88
CA LEU A 44 -1.05 -11.08 12.67
C LEU A 44 -2.27 -10.46 13.40
N ASP A 45 -2.35 -10.70 14.72
CA ASP A 45 -3.34 -10.13 15.63
C ASP A 45 -3.00 -8.73 16.14
N ASN A 46 -1.94 -8.11 15.62
CA ASN A 46 -1.59 -6.74 15.95
C ASN A 46 -2.29 -5.78 14.98
N ASP A 47 -2.58 -4.60 15.48
CA ASP A 47 -3.11 -3.52 14.63
C ASP A 47 -2.00 -2.66 14.07
N GLY A 48 -0.79 -2.67 14.66
CA GLY A 48 0.35 -1.93 14.10
C GLY A 48 1.73 -2.38 14.57
N VAL A 49 2.70 -2.31 13.65
CA VAL A 49 4.10 -2.74 13.81
C VAL A 49 5.08 -1.74 13.18
N ILE A 50 6.34 -1.79 13.61
CA ILE A 50 7.46 -1.08 12.96
C ILE A 50 8.28 -2.09 12.16
N LEU A 51 8.56 -1.78 10.91
CA LEU A 51 9.53 -2.48 10.08
C LEU A 51 10.77 -1.60 9.88
N VAL A 52 11.96 -2.15 10.13
CA VAL A 52 13.24 -1.44 10.07
C VAL A 52 13.94 -1.75 8.74
N GLY A 53 13.94 -0.80 7.82
CA GLY A 53 14.51 -0.93 6.46
C GLY A 53 15.92 -0.36 6.31
N GLY A 54 16.62 -0.09 7.40
CA GLY A 54 17.96 0.50 7.40
C GLY A 54 17.92 2.02 7.51
N LYS A 55 17.88 2.74 6.37
CA LYS A 55 17.83 4.22 6.37
C LYS A 55 16.43 4.78 6.63
N ILE A 56 15.41 4.02 6.23
CA ILE A 56 13.99 4.35 6.35
C ILE A 56 13.33 3.22 7.12
N ASN A 57 12.49 3.57 8.09
CA ASN A 57 11.62 2.65 8.79
C ASN A 57 10.20 2.79 8.23
N PHE A 58 9.35 1.80 8.49
CA PHE A 58 7.97 1.81 8.06
C PHE A 58 7.08 1.50 9.25
N PHE A 59 6.20 2.44 9.57
CA PHE A 59 5.10 2.16 10.49
C PHE A 59 3.93 1.61 9.68
N VAL A 60 3.53 0.38 9.98
CA VAL A 60 2.46 -0.34 9.31
C VAL A 60 1.30 -0.48 10.28
N ILE A 61 0.10 -0.10 9.87
CA ILE A 61 -1.09 -0.14 10.72
C ILE A 61 -2.34 -0.52 9.93
N ARG A 62 -3.24 -1.29 10.53
CA ARG A 62 -4.59 -1.50 9.97
C ARG A 62 -5.41 -0.23 10.11
N SER A 63 -6.07 0.16 9.03
CA SER A 63 -7.04 1.24 9.11
C SER A 63 -8.24 0.79 9.95
N THR A 64 -8.73 1.68 10.82
CA THR A 64 -9.95 1.46 11.61
C THR A 64 -11.21 1.90 10.87
N SER A 65 -11.06 2.68 9.79
CA SER A 65 -12.16 3.25 9.02
C SER A 65 -12.36 2.63 7.63
N GLU A 66 -11.35 1.93 7.11
CA GLU A 66 -11.35 1.33 5.77
C GLU A 66 -10.74 -0.08 5.84
N PRO A 67 -11.11 -1.03 4.98
CA PRO A 67 -10.48 -2.35 4.91
C PRO A 67 -9.12 -2.28 4.19
N LYS A 68 -8.21 -1.45 4.70
CA LYS A 68 -6.87 -1.18 4.14
C LYS A 68 -5.79 -1.29 5.20
N ILE A 69 -4.59 -1.65 4.76
CA ILE A 69 -3.38 -1.55 5.56
C ILE A 69 -2.66 -0.27 5.12
N ASN A 70 -2.25 0.55 6.08
CA ASN A 70 -1.56 1.80 5.83
C ASN A 70 -0.08 1.66 6.18
N ILE A 71 0.78 2.17 5.31
CA ILE A 71 2.22 2.25 5.53
C ILE A 71 2.62 3.72 5.56
N TYR A 72 3.35 4.09 6.61
CA TYR A 72 3.95 5.40 6.78
C TYR A 72 5.48 5.24 6.81
N PRO A 73 6.19 5.69 5.77
CA PRO A 73 7.65 5.76 5.82
C PRO A 73 8.11 6.81 6.84
N THR A 74 9.08 6.45 7.68
CA THR A 74 9.59 7.29 8.76
C THR A 74 11.12 7.29 8.74
N PHE A 75 11.74 8.43 9.02
CA PHE A 75 13.20 8.50 9.16
C PHE A 75 13.60 8.20 10.61
N TRP A 76 14.58 7.29 10.78
CA TRP A 76 15.35 7.13 12.03
C TRP A 76 14.53 7.03 13.34
N GLY A 77 13.45 6.25 13.33
CA GLY A 77 12.69 5.93 14.55
C GLY A 77 11.76 7.03 15.05
N SER A 78 11.71 8.20 14.42
CA SER A 78 10.66 9.18 14.67
C SER A 78 9.39 8.71 13.97
N VAL A 79 8.55 7.95 14.67
CA VAL A 79 7.34 7.38 14.05
C VAL A 79 6.39 8.51 13.64
N PHE A 80 6.26 9.58 14.44
CA PHE A 80 5.56 10.82 14.09
C PHE A 80 6.09 12.00 14.91
N SER A 81 6.38 13.14 14.29
CA SER A 81 6.60 14.42 14.97
C SER A 81 5.29 14.91 15.60
N LEU A 82 5.34 15.53 16.77
CA LEU A 82 4.18 16.18 17.38
C LEU A 82 3.72 17.37 16.53
N GLY A 83 2.71 17.15 15.70
CA GLY A 83 2.03 18.20 14.94
C GLY A 83 2.69 18.53 13.59
N GLU A 84 1.90 18.35 12.52
CA GLU A 84 1.96 19.15 11.29
C GLU A 84 2.94 18.82 10.15
N GLU A 85 3.34 17.57 9.93
CA GLU A 85 3.97 17.23 8.64
C GLU A 85 3.13 16.23 7.84
N ALA A 86 2.73 16.64 6.63
CA ALA A 86 2.08 15.79 5.66
C ALA A 86 2.97 14.58 5.39
N THR A 87 2.61 13.45 5.97
CA THR A 87 3.35 12.21 5.84
C THR A 87 2.86 11.49 4.59
N ILE A 88 3.78 10.90 3.82
CA ILE A 88 3.39 10.01 2.74
C ILE A 88 2.71 8.79 3.36
N GLN A 89 1.53 8.46 2.86
CA GLN A 89 0.80 7.25 3.21
C GLN A 89 0.70 6.37 1.98
N PHE A 90 1.04 5.10 2.11
CA PHE A 90 0.59 4.09 1.16
C PHE A 90 -0.61 3.37 1.78
N ALA A 91 -1.77 3.42 1.12
CA ALA A 91 -2.99 2.71 1.53
C ALA A 91 -3.18 1.50 0.62
N ILE A 92 -3.06 0.30 1.19
CA ILE A 92 -3.00 -0.97 0.48
C ILE A 92 -4.33 -1.68 0.70
N SER A 93 -5.02 -2.00 -0.40
CA SER A 93 -6.12 -2.94 -0.43
C SER A 93 -5.72 -4.20 -1.19
N ARG A 94 -6.58 -5.22 -1.22
CA ARG A 94 -6.34 -6.43 -2.02
C ARG A 94 -6.26 -6.18 -3.54
N SER A 95 -6.71 -5.02 -4.02
CA SER A 95 -6.78 -4.72 -5.46
C SER A 95 -6.01 -3.47 -5.87
N THR A 96 -5.67 -2.59 -4.93
CA THR A 96 -5.02 -1.32 -5.25
C THR A 96 -4.00 -0.93 -4.20
N VAL A 97 -3.00 -0.17 -4.63
CA VAL A 97 -2.12 0.58 -3.74
C VAL A 97 -2.23 2.05 -4.09
N GLU A 98 -2.58 2.85 -3.11
CA GLU A 98 -2.75 4.29 -3.27
C GLU A 98 -1.66 5.01 -2.49
N LYS A 99 -0.99 5.94 -3.14
CA LYS A 99 -0.16 6.94 -2.47
C LYS A 99 -1.04 8.14 -2.13
N ARG A 100 -1.06 8.51 -0.86
CA ARG A 100 -1.87 9.59 -0.30
C ARG A 100 -0.99 10.49 0.56
N SER A 101 -1.49 11.68 0.86
CA SER A 101 -0.96 12.48 1.97
C SER A 101 -1.77 12.16 3.21
N ALA A 102 -1.14 12.11 4.38
CA ALA A 102 -1.84 11.96 5.65
C ALA A 102 -1.27 12.91 6.69
N LYS A 103 -2.11 13.31 7.64
CA LYS A 103 -1.67 13.95 8.87
C LYS A 103 -1.94 12.98 10.01
N CYS A 104 -0.86 12.41 10.54
CA CYS A 104 -0.92 11.44 11.62
C CYS A 104 -0.38 12.03 12.92
N LYS A 105 -1.01 11.67 14.03
CA LYS A 105 -0.61 12.03 15.39
C LYS A 105 -0.61 10.78 16.25
N ILE A 106 0.47 10.57 17.01
CA ILE A 106 0.45 9.65 18.15
C ILE A 106 0.09 10.46 19.41
N SER A 107 -0.90 10.01 20.15
CA SER A 107 -1.20 10.52 21.49
C SER A 107 -0.34 9.83 22.55
N ARG A 108 -0.32 10.40 23.77
CA ARG A 108 0.55 9.91 24.87
C ARG A 108 0.24 8.48 25.33
N ASP A 109 -0.98 8.03 25.12
CA ASP A 109 -1.46 6.66 25.33
C ASP A 109 -1.17 5.72 24.15
N TYR A 110 -0.29 6.13 23.24
CA TYR A 110 0.10 5.41 22.02
C TYR A 110 -1.01 5.22 20.99
N SER A 111 -2.19 5.83 21.17
CA SER A 111 -3.23 5.81 20.12
C SER A 111 -2.74 6.58 18.88
N VAL A 112 -3.05 6.06 17.70
CA VAL A 112 -2.70 6.68 16.42
C VAL A 112 -3.96 7.23 15.77
N SER A 113 -3.96 8.53 15.49
CA SER A 113 -5.01 9.20 14.73
C SER A 113 -4.42 9.73 13.44
N CYS A 114 -4.94 9.26 12.30
CA CYS A 114 -4.54 9.73 10.99
C CYS A 114 -5.75 10.34 10.27
N SER A 115 -5.61 11.58 9.82
CA SER A 115 -6.56 12.22 8.90
C SER A 115 -5.94 12.19 7.50
N VAL A 116 -6.65 11.56 6.56
CA VAL A 116 -6.19 11.50 5.16
C VAL A 116 -6.30 12.90 4.56
N ALA A 117 -5.18 13.41 4.06
CA ALA A 117 -5.13 14.65 3.31
C ALA A 117 -5.26 14.36 1.81
N LYS A 118 -5.79 15.35 1.08
CA LYS A 118 -6.08 15.29 -0.36
C LYS A 118 -4.88 14.81 -1.20
N ASN A 119 -5.16 14.40 -2.44
CA ASN A 119 -4.25 13.82 -3.46
C ASN A 119 -4.06 12.31 -3.34
N ILE A 120 -5.02 11.56 -3.90
CA ILE A 120 -4.96 10.10 -4.04
C ILE A 120 -4.36 9.81 -5.42
N GLU A 121 -3.22 9.12 -5.44
CA GLU A 121 -2.56 8.62 -6.64
C GLU A 121 -2.56 7.08 -6.60
N LEU A 122 -3.10 6.43 -7.62
CA LEU A 122 -2.97 4.98 -7.78
C LEU A 122 -1.54 4.67 -8.25
N LEU A 123 -0.84 3.82 -7.51
CA LEU A 123 0.52 3.44 -7.87
C LEU A 123 0.52 2.43 -9.03
N PRO A 124 1.40 2.60 -10.03
CA PRO A 124 1.61 1.60 -11.05
C PRO A 124 2.32 0.37 -10.47
N ARG A 125 2.17 -0.76 -11.16
CA ARG A 125 2.71 -2.06 -10.77
C ARG A 125 4.18 -2.03 -10.34
N GLU A 126 5.03 -1.38 -11.11
CA GLU A 126 6.46 -1.35 -10.88
C GLU A 126 6.80 -0.63 -9.57
N ALA A 127 6.00 0.38 -9.19
CA ALA A 127 6.14 1.06 -7.92
C ALA A 127 5.66 0.18 -6.75
N VAL A 128 4.58 -0.58 -6.94
CA VAL A 128 4.10 -1.56 -5.95
C VAL A 128 5.13 -2.66 -5.70
N ALA A 129 5.70 -3.23 -6.77
CA ALA A 129 6.74 -4.25 -6.66
C ALA A 129 7.98 -3.72 -5.91
N LYS A 130 8.44 -2.50 -6.23
CA LYS A 130 9.56 -1.86 -5.50
C LYS A 130 9.25 -1.62 -4.03
N LEU A 131 8.04 -1.15 -3.71
CA LEU A 131 7.60 -0.99 -2.32
C LEU A 131 7.60 -2.35 -1.59
N PHE A 132 7.12 -3.39 -2.25
CA PHE A 132 7.08 -4.73 -1.69
C PHE A 132 8.49 -5.27 -1.40
N ASP A 133 9.43 -5.12 -2.33
CA ASP A 133 10.83 -5.53 -2.14
C ASP A 133 11.50 -4.78 -0.98
N LEU A 134 11.23 -3.47 -0.84
CA LEU A 134 11.72 -2.70 0.31
C LEU A 134 11.21 -3.26 1.64
N LEU A 135 9.92 -3.63 1.70
CA LEU A 135 9.29 -4.15 2.92
C LEU A 135 9.71 -5.59 3.25
N LYS A 136 10.01 -6.41 2.24
CA LYS A 136 10.58 -7.76 2.43
C LYS A 136 11.96 -7.73 3.09
N ASN A 137 12.77 -6.75 2.69
CA ASN A 137 14.12 -6.57 3.22
C ASN A 137 14.13 -5.88 4.60
N ALA A 138 12.98 -5.38 5.07
CA ALA A 138 12.88 -4.76 6.38
C ALA A 138 12.77 -5.80 7.51
N LYS A 139 13.53 -5.58 8.57
CA LYS A 139 13.50 -6.41 9.79
C LYS A 139 12.32 -6.01 10.67
N ASN A 140 11.81 -6.94 11.46
CA ASN A 140 10.79 -6.60 12.45
C ASN A 140 11.42 -5.72 13.55
N GLY A 141 10.92 -4.49 13.70
CA GLY A 141 11.34 -3.53 14.70
C GLY A 141 10.51 -3.55 15.98
N GLY A 142 9.41 -4.30 16.01
CA GLY A 142 8.54 -4.45 17.17
C GLY A 142 7.07 -4.10 16.91
N VAL A 143 6.23 -4.51 17.86
CA VAL A 143 4.79 -4.21 17.88
C VAL A 143 4.56 -2.88 18.59
N VAL A 144 3.70 -2.04 18.02
CA VAL A 144 3.32 -0.74 18.62
C VAL A 144 1.87 -0.76 19.10
N LEU A 145 1.00 -1.50 18.41
CA LEU A 145 -0.43 -1.57 18.73
C LEU A 145 -0.90 -3.02 18.71
N LYS A 146 -1.41 -3.50 19.84
CA LYS A 146 -2.10 -4.79 19.93
C LYS A 146 -3.59 -4.60 19.75
N ARG A 147 -4.23 -5.52 19.03
CA ARG A 147 -5.69 -5.52 18.90
C ARG A 147 -6.32 -5.78 20.26
N PRO A 148 -7.32 -4.99 20.69
CA PRO A 148 -8.06 -5.27 21.91
C PRO A 148 -8.69 -6.66 21.84
N GLY A 149 -8.52 -7.48 22.88
CA GLY A 149 -9.19 -8.78 23.01
C GLY A 149 -8.34 -10.04 22.80
N VAL A 150 -7.02 -9.92 22.60
CA VAL A 150 -6.12 -11.09 22.61
C VAL A 150 -5.45 -11.20 23.98
N ILE A 151 -6.09 -11.96 24.87
CA ILE A 151 -5.47 -12.47 26.09
C ILE A 151 -4.54 -13.60 25.64
N ILE A 152 -3.23 -13.47 25.89
CA ILE A 152 -2.26 -14.58 25.73
C ILE A 152 -2.42 -15.52 26.93
#